data_AF-A0A1A3CR89-F1
#
_entry.id   AF-A0A1A3CR89-F1
#
_cell.length_a   1.000
_cell.length_b   1.000
_cell.length_c   1.000
_cell.angle_alpha   90.00
_cell.angle_beta   90.00
_cell.angle_gamma   90.00
#
_symmetry.space_group_name_H-M   'P 1'
#
loop_
_entity.id
_entity.type
_entity.pdbx_description
1 polymer ?
#
loop_
_entity_poly.entity_id
_entity_poly.type
_entity_poly.pdbx_seq_one_letter_code
_entity_poly.pdbx_strand_id
1 'polypeptide(L)'
;MPMIDLTFVRGSVDDEALARLADELVTALLRAERAPDTPFLRDNTWVYLHPVEAGELSVGGRGPGAPRFRVDLTVFDGALDQPRKEQLAADVHGAVCAAAGIEPQGPRAFHVWTLIHEIPEGNWAGGGKVIYYQQVKGLVAEDMPDERLA
;
A
#
# COMPACT_ATOMS: atom_id res chain seq x y z
N MET A 1 1.89 -3.49 -11.10
CA MET A 1 1.98 -4.30 -9.89
C MET A 1 2.44 -3.44 -8.72
N PRO A 2 1.73 -2.40 -8.30
CA PRO A 2 2.20 -1.68 -7.12
C PRO A 2 2.09 -2.59 -5.88
N MET A 3 2.96 -2.38 -4.90
CA MET A 3 3.06 -3.22 -3.69
C MET A 3 2.89 -2.34 -2.47
N ILE A 4 2.17 -2.85 -1.47
CA ILE A 4 1.90 -2.17 -0.22
C ILE A 4 2.44 -3.04 0.92
N ASP A 5 3.31 -2.51 1.76
CA ASP A 5 3.75 -3.15 3.00
C ASP A 5 3.17 -2.38 4.18
N LEU A 6 2.24 -3.00 4.91
CA LEU A 6 1.66 -2.45 6.13
C LEU A 6 2.33 -3.08 7.34
N THR A 7 3.19 -2.33 8.01
CA THR A 7 3.74 -2.70 9.33
C THR A 7 2.90 -2.11 10.45
N PHE A 8 2.46 -2.94 11.38
CA PHE A 8 1.57 -2.55 12.49
C PHE A 8 1.84 -3.38 13.74
N VAL A 9 1.46 -2.87 14.91
CA VAL A 9 1.62 -3.60 16.18
C VAL A 9 0.48 -4.62 16.32
N ARG A 10 0.80 -5.87 16.66
CA ARG A 10 -0.22 -6.91 16.87
C ARG A 10 -1.29 -6.45 17.87
N GLY A 11 -2.56 -6.61 17.50
CA GLY A 11 -3.71 -6.21 18.31
C GLY A 11 -4.02 -4.71 18.28
N SER A 12 -3.32 -3.89 17.49
CA SER A 12 -3.67 -2.47 17.32
C SER A 12 -4.84 -2.22 16.35
N VAL A 13 -5.20 -3.24 15.57
CA VAL A 13 -6.34 -3.27 14.63
C VAL A 13 -6.92 -4.68 14.73
N ASP A 14 -8.25 -4.82 14.78
CA ASP A 14 -8.90 -6.13 14.76
C ASP A 14 -8.87 -6.74 13.35
N ASP A 15 -9.04 -8.06 13.25
CA ASP A 15 -8.88 -8.78 11.98
C ASP A 15 -9.86 -8.31 10.89
N GLU A 16 -11.08 -7.92 11.27
CA GLU A 16 -12.09 -7.45 10.32
C GLU A 16 -11.73 -6.05 9.79
N ALA A 17 -11.30 -5.15 10.67
CA ALA A 17 -10.79 -3.84 10.32
C ALA A 17 -9.49 -3.92 9.51
N LEU A 18 -8.63 -4.90 9.79
CA LEU A 18 -7.39 -5.11 9.05
C LEU A 18 -7.67 -5.60 7.61
N ALA A 19 -8.65 -6.49 7.44
CA ALA A 19 -9.08 -6.94 6.12
C ALA A 19 -9.68 -5.78 5.29
N ARG A 20 -10.54 -4.96 5.90
CA ARG A 20 -11.04 -3.73 5.26
C ARG A 20 -9.94 -2.75 4.92
N LEU A 21 -9.00 -2.53 5.84
CA LEU A 21 -7.87 -1.65 5.62
C LEU A 21 -7.04 -2.10 4.42
N ALA A 22 -6.73 -3.38 4.30
CA ALA A 22 -6.00 -3.91 3.16
C ALA A 22 -6.71 -3.60 1.82
N ASP A 23 -8.03 -3.79 1.76
CA ASP A 23 -8.84 -3.48 0.59
C ASP A 23 -8.89 -1.97 0.28
N GLU A 24 -9.03 -1.13 1.30
CA GLU A 24 -9.02 0.33 1.18
C GLU A 24 -7.68 0.86 0.67
N LEU A 25 -6.56 0.30 1.13
CA LEU A 25 -5.21 0.68 0.67
C LEU A 25 -5.02 0.35 -0.82
N VAL A 26 -5.49 -0.80 -1.29
CA VAL A 26 -5.50 -1.14 -2.73
C VAL A 26 -6.34 -0.13 -3.50
N THR A 27 -7.55 0.16 -3.02
CA THR A 27 -8.47 1.12 -3.65
C THR A 27 -7.84 2.51 -3.76
N ALA A 28 -7.21 3.00 -2.68
CA ALA A 28 -6.56 4.30 -2.64
C ALA A 28 -5.40 4.38 -3.65
N LEU A 29 -4.61 3.33 -3.74
CA LEU A 29 -3.48 3.26 -4.66
C LEU A 29 -3.90 3.24 -6.12
N LEU A 30 -4.86 2.39 -6.49
CA LEU A 30 -5.40 2.34 -7.86
C LEU A 30 -6.01 3.69 -8.27
N ARG A 31 -6.75 4.33 -7.36
CA ARG A 31 -7.29 5.68 -7.57
C ARG A 31 -6.19 6.70 -7.83
N ALA A 32 -5.12 6.69 -7.03
CA ALA A 32 -4.00 7.60 -7.18
C ALA A 32 -3.27 7.40 -8.52
N GLU A 33 -3.05 6.16 -8.94
CA GLU A 33 -2.45 5.84 -10.24
C GLU A 33 -3.38 6.13 -11.43
N ARG A 34 -4.67 6.40 -11.17
CA ARG A 34 -5.76 6.44 -12.17
C ARG A 34 -5.89 5.12 -12.93
N ALA A 35 -5.57 4.02 -12.27
CA ALA A 35 -5.79 2.69 -12.77
C ALA A 35 -7.27 2.31 -12.56
N PRO A 36 -7.92 1.64 -13.53
CA PRO A 36 -9.29 1.18 -13.34
C PRO A 36 -9.35 0.09 -12.27
N ASP A 37 -10.39 0.13 -11.44
CA ASP A 37 -10.56 -0.83 -10.36
C ASP A 37 -11.17 -2.14 -10.89
N THR A 38 -10.32 -2.97 -11.51
CA THR A 38 -10.71 -4.24 -12.14
C THR A 38 -10.22 -5.43 -11.31
N PRO A 39 -10.88 -6.60 -11.39
CA PRO A 39 -10.40 -7.81 -10.73
C PRO A 39 -8.93 -8.11 -11.06
N PHE A 40 -8.55 -7.96 -12.33
CA PHE A 40 -7.17 -8.15 -12.77
C PHE A 40 -6.19 -7.24 -12.03
N LEU A 41 -6.45 -5.93 -11.93
CA LEU A 41 -5.54 -5.00 -11.26
C LEU A 41 -5.50 -5.18 -9.74
N ARG A 42 -6.61 -5.62 -9.13
CA ARG A 42 -6.62 -5.99 -7.70
C ARG A 42 -5.81 -7.25 -7.43
N ASP A 43 -5.95 -8.30 -8.25
CA ASP A 43 -5.14 -9.53 -8.14
C ASP A 43 -3.63 -9.25 -8.30
N ASN A 44 -3.32 -8.15 -8.98
CA ASN A 44 -1.99 -7.68 -9.30
C ASN A 44 -1.51 -6.51 -8.40
N THR A 45 -2.26 -6.16 -7.35
CA THR A 45 -1.87 -5.17 -6.35
C THR A 45 -1.87 -5.82 -4.98
N TRP A 46 -0.69 -6.03 -4.42
CA TRP A 46 -0.54 -6.84 -3.22
C TRP A 46 -0.36 -6.00 -1.97
N VAL A 47 -0.93 -6.48 -0.87
CA VAL A 47 -0.72 -5.95 0.48
C VAL A 47 -0.04 -7.01 1.33
N TYR A 48 1.19 -6.74 1.75
CA TYR A 48 1.88 -7.52 2.77
C TYR A 48 1.56 -6.94 4.16
N LEU A 49 1.01 -7.80 5.02
CA LEU A 49 0.67 -7.46 6.39
C LEU A 49 1.79 -7.94 7.33
N HIS A 50 2.50 -6.99 7.95
CA HIS A 50 3.64 -7.23 8.83
C HIS A 50 3.29 -6.88 10.29
N PRO A 51 2.69 -7.81 11.05
CA PRO A 51 2.48 -7.60 12.48
C PRO A 51 3.84 -7.68 13.21
N VAL A 52 4.11 -6.69 14.06
CA VAL A 52 5.22 -6.72 15.03
C VAL A 52 4.68 -6.79 16.45
N GLU A 53 5.42 -7.44 17.34
CA GLU A 53 5.09 -7.44 18.76
C GLU A 53 5.34 -6.05 19.37
N ALA A 54 4.61 -5.68 20.42
CA ALA A 54 4.74 -4.36 21.04
C ALA A 54 6.19 -4.05 21.47
N GLY A 55 6.94 -5.07 21.91
CA GLY A 55 8.35 -4.94 22.32
C GLY A 55 9.34 -4.78 21.16
N GLU A 56 8.94 -5.06 19.92
CA GLU A 56 9.77 -4.90 18.71
C GLU A 56 9.69 -3.47 18.16
N LEU A 57 8.71 -2.68 18.60
CA LEU A 57 8.61 -1.25 18.31
C LEU A 57 9.24 -0.43 19.45
N SER A 58 10.41 0.17 19.21
CA SER A 58 11.02 1.12 20.15
C SER A 58 10.72 2.57 19.76
N VAL A 59 9.94 3.27 20.58
CA VAL A 59 9.59 4.67 20.33
C VAL A 59 10.65 5.60 20.92
N GLY A 60 11.38 6.31 20.05
CA GLY A 60 12.46 7.21 20.48
C GLY A 60 13.60 6.51 21.22
N GLY A 61 13.82 5.22 20.95
CA GLY A 61 14.86 4.40 21.59
C GLY A 61 14.56 4.01 23.04
N ARG A 62 13.36 4.24 23.56
CA ARG A 62 13.01 4.06 24.97
C ARG A 62 12.17 2.80 25.27
N GLY A 63 11.94 1.96 24.27
CA GLY A 63 11.08 0.78 24.38
C GLY A 63 9.68 0.99 23.84
N PRO A 64 8.72 0.11 24.18
CA PRO A 64 7.38 0.10 23.60
C PRO A 64 6.62 1.39 23.91
N GLY A 65 5.62 1.68 23.09
CA GLY A 65 4.70 2.78 23.30
C GLY A 65 3.33 2.50 22.67
N ALA A 66 2.51 3.54 22.56
CA ALA A 66 1.27 3.45 21.78
C ALA A 66 1.57 2.93 20.36
N PRO A 67 0.65 2.18 19.70
CA PRO A 67 0.88 1.60 18.37
C PRO A 67 1.19 2.64 17.28
N ARG A 68 2.08 2.27 16.36
CA ARG A 68 2.54 3.04 15.18
C ARG A 68 2.32 2.17 13.95
N PHE A 69 2.09 2.83 12.82
CA PHE A 69 1.80 2.22 11.54
C PHE A 69 2.76 2.78 10.51
N ARG A 70 3.35 1.90 9.71
CA ARG A 70 4.15 2.28 8.55
C ARG A 70 3.55 1.62 7.33
N VAL A 71 3.20 2.44 6.34
CA VAL A 71 2.71 2.01 5.03
C VAL A 71 3.78 2.37 4.02
N ASP A 72 4.51 1.37 3.55
CA ASP A 72 5.44 1.54 2.43
C ASP A 72 4.70 1.19 1.13
N LEU A 73 4.68 2.14 0.19
CA LEU A 73 4.02 2.03 -1.11
C LEU A 73 5.09 2.01 -2.18
N THR A 74 5.16 0.93 -2.94
CA THR A 74 6.12 0.80 -4.05
C THR A 74 5.37 0.93 -5.37
N VAL A 75 5.72 1.93 -6.16
CA VAL A 75 5.06 2.29 -7.43
C VAL A 75 6.10 2.48 -8.54
N PHE A 76 5.65 2.49 -9.79
CA PHE A 76 6.52 2.89 -10.91
C PHE A 76 6.88 4.38 -10.83
N ASP A 77 8.13 4.71 -11.12
CA ASP A 77 8.53 6.10 -11.34
C ASP A 77 7.68 6.73 -12.46
N GLY A 78 7.20 7.94 -12.21
CA GLY A 78 6.29 8.66 -13.11
C GLY A 78 4.82 8.20 -13.07
N ALA A 79 4.44 7.20 -12.26
CA ALA A 79 3.05 6.80 -12.09
C ALA A 79 2.21 7.86 -11.33
N LEU A 80 2.84 8.58 -10.40
CA LEU A 80 2.21 9.58 -9.55
C LEU A 80 2.85 10.96 -9.76
N ASP A 81 2.02 11.95 -10.09
CA ASP A 81 2.38 13.36 -9.97
C ASP A 81 2.22 13.84 -8.51
N GLN A 82 2.75 15.04 -8.20
CA GLN A 82 2.74 15.57 -6.84
C GLN A 82 1.33 15.64 -6.22
N PRO A 83 0.29 16.16 -6.90
CA PRO A 83 -1.08 16.15 -6.36
C PRO A 83 -1.60 14.74 -6.05
N ARG A 84 -1.27 13.74 -6.87
CA ARG A 84 -1.67 12.34 -6.59
C ARG A 84 -0.94 11.77 -5.40
N LYS A 85 0.34 12.10 -5.19
CA LYS A 85 1.08 11.70 -3.99
C LYS A 85 0.43 12.28 -2.73
N GLU A 86 0.00 13.53 -2.77
CA GLU A 86 -0.70 14.19 -1.67
C GLU A 86 -2.06 13.55 -1.39
N GLN A 87 -2.85 13.27 -2.44
CA GLN A 87 -4.13 12.56 -2.30
C GLN A 87 -3.94 11.16 -1.72
N LEU A 88 -2.96 10.40 -2.24
CA LEU A 88 -2.66 9.05 -1.78
C LEU A 88 -2.24 9.05 -0.31
N ALA A 89 -1.37 9.99 0.09
CA ALA A 89 -0.96 10.14 1.48
C ALA A 89 -2.15 10.44 2.40
N ALA A 90 -3.07 11.30 1.97
CA ALA A 90 -4.29 11.63 2.73
C ALA A 90 -5.25 10.43 2.84
N ASP A 91 -5.49 9.73 1.74
CA ASP A 91 -6.37 8.55 1.70
C ASP A 91 -5.85 7.43 2.59
N VAL A 92 -4.55 7.12 2.51
CA VAL A 92 -3.89 6.10 3.34
C VAL A 92 -3.92 6.48 4.81
N HIS A 93 -3.63 7.75 5.14
CA HIS A 93 -3.71 8.24 6.52
C HIS A 93 -5.12 8.06 7.09
N GLY A 94 -6.14 8.46 6.33
CA GLY A 94 -7.54 8.32 6.72
C GLY A 94 -7.95 6.87 6.96
N ALA A 95 -7.59 5.96 6.04
CA ALA A 95 -7.92 4.53 6.14
C ALA A 95 -7.29 3.89 7.39
N VAL A 96 -6.00 4.11 7.62
CA VAL A 96 -5.30 3.58 8.81
C VAL A 96 -5.88 4.18 10.09
N CYS A 97 -6.16 5.49 10.11
CA CYS A 97 -6.78 6.13 11.26
C CYS A 97 -8.16 5.55 11.59
N ALA A 98 -9.00 5.32 10.59
CA ALA A 98 -10.31 4.69 10.76
C ALA A 98 -10.18 3.28 11.32
N ALA A 99 -9.30 2.45 10.75
CA ALA A 99 -9.07 1.08 11.20
C ALA A 99 -8.50 0.99 12.63
N ALA A 100 -7.62 1.91 13.01
CA ALA A 100 -6.94 1.91 14.31
C ALA A 100 -7.66 2.74 15.40
N GLY A 101 -8.82 3.34 15.09
CA GLY A 101 -9.51 4.25 16.01
C GLY A 101 -8.65 5.45 16.43
N ILE A 102 -7.89 6.00 15.49
CA ILE A 102 -7.06 7.20 15.68
C ILE A 102 -7.79 8.40 15.10
N GLU A 103 -7.91 9.47 15.90
CA GLU A 103 -8.40 10.75 15.42
C GLU A 103 -7.41 11.33 14.38
N PRO A 104 -7.81 11.56 13.10
CA PRO A 104 -6.88 11.87 12.02
C PRO A 104 -6.12 13.18 12.20
N GLN A 105 -6.68 14.16 12.92
CA GLN A 105 -6.01 15.43 13.25
C GLN A 105 -5.62 15.52 14.74
N GLY A 106 -5.71 14.39 15.46
CA GLY A 106 -5.44 14.31 16.88
C GLY A 106 -3.94 14.17 17.21
N PRO A 107 -3.59 14.06 18.51
CA PRO A 107 -2.21 13.93 18.96
C PRO A 107 -1.52 12.66 18.45
N ARG A 108 -2.31 11.65 18.03
CA ARG A 108 -1.80 10.38 17.48
C ARG A 108 -1.70 10.38 15.95
N ALA A 109 -1.97 11.48 15.26
CA ALA A 109 -1.90 11.53 13.79
C ALA A 109 -0.52 11.09 13.26
N PHE A 110 0.56 11.57 13.86
CA PHE A 110 1.95 11.16 13.52
C PHE A 110 2.33 9.73 13.96
N HIS A 111 1.36 8.91 14.38
CA HIS A 111 1.57 7.48 14.56
C HIS A 111 1.46 6.73 13.23
N VAL A 112 0.85 7.34 12.22
CA VAL A 112 0.69 6.78 10.87
C VAL A 112 1.70 7.46 9.95
N TRP A 113 2.50 6.65 9.26
CA TRP A 113 3.48 7.11 8.28
C TRP A 113 3.26 6.42 6.95
N THR A 114 3.24 7.21 5.89
CA THR A 114 3.17 6.73 4.50
C THR A 114 4.48 7.08 3.80
N LEU A 115 5.14 6.08 3.23
CA LEU A 115 6.37 6.23 2.46
C LEU A 115 6.10 5.78 1.03
N ILE A 116 6.45 6.61 0.05
CA ILE A 116 6.25 6.29 -1.37
C ILE A 116 7.63 6.06 -1.99
N HIS A 117 7.84 4.85 -2.50
CA HIS A 117 9.05 4.40 -3.20
C HIS A 117 8.75 4.29 -4.69
N GLU A 118 9.38 5.15 -5.48
CA GLU A 118 9.28 5.14 -6.93
C GLU A 118 10.42 4.30 -7.51
N ILE A 119 10.08 3.23 -8.20
CA ILE A 119 11.03 2.33 -8.82
C ILE A 119 11.31 2.81 -10.24
N PRO A 120 12.57 3.15 -10.58
CA PRO A 120 12.92 3.59 -11.93
C PRO A 120 12.58 2.52 -12.98
N GLU A 121 12.26 2.97 -14.19
CA GLU A 121 12.03 2.06 -15.31
C GLU A 121 13.21 1.09 -15.51
N GLY A 122 12.90 -0.18 -15.77
CA GLY A 122 13.90 -1.24 -15.90
C GLY A 122 14.20 -2.01 -14.60
N ASN A 123 13.84 -1.46 -13.43
CA ASN A 123 14.12 -2.08 -12.13
C ASN A 123 12.95 -2.85 -11.53
N TRP A 124 11.83 -2.92 -12.25
CA TRP A 124 10.67 -3.71 -11.85
C TRP A 124 10.56 -4.96 -12.72
N ALA A 125 10.45 -6.15 -12.10
CA ALA A 125 10.24 -7.40 -12.81
C ALA A 125 9.12 -8.24 -12.19
N GLY A 126 8.47 -9.05 -13.02
CA GLY A 126 7.46 -10.04 -12.64
C GLY A 126 7.36 -11.12 -13.71
N GLY A 127 7.01 -12.36 -13.34
CA GLY A 127 6.98 -13.47 -14.30
C GLY A 127 8.31 -13.72 -15.03
N GLY A 128 9.44 -13.38 -14.39
CA GLY A 128 10.79 -13.52 -14.98
C GLY A 128 11.16 -12.48 -16.04
N LYS A 129 10.38 -11.41 -16.23
CA LYS A 129 10.67 -10.33 -17.20
C LYS A 129 10.59 -8.96 -16.54
N VAL A 130 11.39 -8.02 -17.05
CA VAL A 130 11.26 -6.61 -16.71
C VAL A 130 9.93 -6.10 -17.25
N ILE A 131 9.17 -5.41 -16.39
CA ILE A 131 7.89 -4.79 -16.71
C ILE A 131 8.14 -3.31 -16.98
N TYR A 132 7.79 -2.85 -18.18
CA TYR A 132 7.93 -1.45 -18.58
C TYR A 132 6.62 -0.71 -18.41
N TYR A 133 6.69 0.57 -18.06
CA TYR A 133 5.50 1.37 -17.75
C TYR A 133 4.51 1.47 -18.93
N GLN A 134 5.03 1.49 -20.17
CA GLN A 134 4.21 1.45 -21.38
C GLN A 134 3.38 0.18 -21.51
N GLN A 135 3.88 -0.96 -21.02
CA GLN A 135 3.13 -2.21 -21.00
C GLN A 135 2.00 -2.11 -19.99
N VAL A 136 2.27 -1.55 -18.80
CA VAL A 136 1.29 -1.39 -17.71
C VAL A 136 0.17 -0.42 -18.07
N LYS A 137 0.47 0.69 -18.76
CA LYS A 137 -0.54 1.63 -19.25
C LYS A 137 -1.55 1.02 -20.23
N GLY A 138 -1.17 -0.07 -20.89
CA GLY A 138 -2.01 -0.77 -21.84
C GLY A 138 -2.68 -2.04 -21.30
N LEU A 139 -2.31 -2.51 -20.09
CA LEU A 139 -2.81 -3.77 -19.56
C LEU A 139 -4.33 -3.72 -19.35
N VAL A 140 -5.05 -4.40 -20.24
CA VAL A 140 -6.41 -4.88 -20.00
C VAL A 140 -6.33 -6.38 -19.69
N ALA A 141 -7.32 -6.91 -18.97
CA ALA A 141 -7.33 -8.32 -18.53
C ALA A 141 -7.15 -9.34 -19.68
N GLU A 142 -7.36 -8.94 -20.94
CA GLU A 142 -7.20 -9.76 -22.16
C GLU A 142 -5.74 -9.93 -22.63
N ASP A 143 -4.78 -9.16 -22.10
CA ASP A 143 -3.41 -9.08 -22.63
C ASP A 143 -2.43 -10.13 -22.06
N MET A 144 -2.86 -10.99 -21.13
CA MET A 144 -2.03 -12.07 -20.57
C MET A 144 -2.45 -13.43 -21.14
N PRO A 145 -1.50 -14.28 -21.59
CA PRO A 145 -1.83 -15.63 -22.03
C PRO A 145 -2.47 -16.41 -20.87
N ASP A 146 -3.59 -17.06 -21.13
CA ASP A 146 -4.34 -17.86 -20.17
C ASP A 146 -3.47 -19.02 -19.65
N GLU A 147 -2.95 -18.90 -18.44
CA GLU A 147 -2.19 -19.98 -17.76
C GLU A 147 -3.05 -21.21 -17.44
N ARG A 148 -4.37 -21.18 -17.70
CA ARG A 148 -5.25 -22.35 -17.58
C ARG A 148 -5.16 -23.33 -18.76
N LEU A 149 -4.29 -23.06 -19.74
CA LEU A 149 -4.01 -23.94 -20.88
C LEU A 149 -2.57 -24.48 -20.94
N ALA A 150 -1.80 -24.37 -19.85
CA ALA A 150 -0.47 -24.98 -19.70
C ALA A 150 -0.49 -26.20 -18.77
#